data_AF-A0A969H073-F1
#
_entry.id   AF-A0A969H073-F1
#
_cell.length_a   1.000
_cell.length_b   1.000
_cell.length_c   1.000
_cell.angle_alpha   90.00
_cell.angle_beta   90.00
_cell.angle_gamma   90.00
#
_symmetry.space_group_name_H-M   'P 1'
#
loop_
_entity.id
_entity.type
_entity.pdbx_description
1 polymer ?
#
loop_
_entity_poly.entity_id
_entity_poly.type
_entity_poly.pdbx_seq_one_letter_code
_entity_poly.pdbx_strand_id
1 'polypeptide(L)'
;MSYSSSISIKEQLALRIASETQRQMDSVLEDIQRIAKEFKIAEKDKRSPFRNVLAVAVESTSSLEIIKNYIRYQVGRGNNSSPIWSLKQNQKLFAEALVDSLDALKQNSEQILKCIEDSCQESKNKDESSEIETQQEKILLDYLQDSQRRINLQRELHLELAKLYLGYLTREHTALVGEQKENSKSNSEEKDQQQSKTARDVGKKPISPKQSLK
;
A
#
# COMPACT_ATOMS: atom_id res chain seq x y z
N MET A 1 30.44 27.21 15.10
CA MET A 1 29.39 27.50 14.09
C MET A 1 28.83 26.23 13.41
N SER A 2 28.80 25.05 14.05
CA SER A 2 28.56 23.78 13.34
C SER A 2 27.10 23.26 13.38
N TYR A 3 26.29 23.70 14.35
CA TYR A 3 24.96 23.12 14.58
C TYR A 3 23.89 23.59 13.57
N SER A 4 23.85 24.88 13.24
CA SER A 4 22.83 25.44 12.32
C SER A 4 22.95 24.87 10.89
N SER A 5 24.17 24.64 10.40
CA SER A 5 24.38 24.04 9.07
C SER A 5 23.96 22.56 9.04
N SER A 6 24.18 21.81 10.13
CA SER A 6 23.81 20.39 10.19
C SER A 6 22.29 20.14 10.25
N ILE A 7 21.55 21.04 10.88
CA ILE A 7 20.08 20.99 10.93
C ILE A 7 19.53 21.27 9.52
N SER A 8 20.08 22.28 8.85
CA SER A 8 19.69 22.63 7.47
C SER A 8 19.92 21.48 6.47
N ILE A 9 21.04 20.74 6.57
CA ILE A 9 21.33 19.62 5.68
C ILE A 9 20.35 18.46 5.90
N LYS A 10 20.02 18.13 7.14
CA LYS A 10 19.06 17.07 7.46
C LYS A 10 17.65 17.41 6.95
N GLU A 11 17.24 18.66 7.09
CA GLU A 11 15.95 19.14 6.58
C GLU A 11 15.91 19.09 5.05
N GLN A 12 16.95 19.55 4.37
CA GLN A 12 17.06 19.46 2.91
C GLN A 12 17.03 18.01 2.42
N LEU A 13 17.78 17.13 3.07
CA LEU A 13 17.77 15.70 2.77
C LEU A 13 16.38 15.09 2.98
N ALA A 14 15.72 15.41 4.09
CA ALA A 14 14.38 14.93 4.38
C ALA A 14 13.36 15.37 3.32
N LEU A 15 13.44 16.63 2.86
CA LEU A 15 12.59 17.14 1.79
C LEU A 15 12.83 16.43 0.46
N ARG A 16 14.09 16.23 0.07
CA ARG A 16 14.44 15.49 -1.16
C ARG A 16 13.99 14.03 -1.08
N ILE A 17 14.20 13.37 0.05
CA ILE A 17 13.70 12.01 0.30
C ILE A 17 12.19 11.95 0.18
N ALA A 18 11.46 12.88 0.80
CA ALA A 18 10.00 12.90 0.73
C ALA A 18 9.50 13.06 -0.71
N SER A 19 10.12 13.96 -1.49
CA SER A 19 9.77 14.18 -2.89
C SER A 19 10.02 12.95 -3.76
N GLU A 20 11.20 12.33 -3.66
CA GLU A 20 11.53 11.14 -4.44
C GLU A 20 10.73 9.91 -3.99
N THR A 21 10.44 9.80 -2.69
CA THR A 21 9.54 8.77 -2.15
C THR A 21 8.17 8.88 -2.82
N GLN A 22 7.60 10.09 -2.89
CA GLN A 22 6.31 10.30 -3.52
C GLN A 22 6.31 9.85 -4.99
N ARG A 23 7.37 10.12 -5.76
CA ARG A 23 7.49 9.67 -7.15
C ARG A 23 7.56 8.15 -7.28
N GLN A 24 8.27 7.48 -6.37
CA GLN A 24 8.38 6.03 -6.38
C GLN A 24 7.08 5.34 -5.96
N MET A 25 6.26 6.01 -5.12
CA MET A 25 5.04 5.44 -4.59
C MET A 25 4.02 5.08 -5.69
N ASP A 26 4.02 5.72 -6.85
CA ASP A 26 3.08 5.39 -7.94
C ASP A 26 3.23 3.92 -8.37
N SER A 27 4.46 3.48 -8.67
CA SER A 27 4.73 2.07 -9.00
C SER A 27 4.45 1.10 -7.84
N VAL A 28 4.68 1.55 -6.60
CA VAL A 28 4.42 0.75 -5.40
C VAL A 28 2.91 0.55 -5.20
N LEU A 29 2.11 1.57 -5.48
CA LEU A 29 0.64 1.50 -5.41
C LEU A 29 0.07 0.54 -6.45
N GLU A 30 0.64 0.51 -7.66
CA GLU A 30 0.27 -0.50 -8.66
C GLU A 30 0.54 -1.92 -8.16
N ASP A 31 1.69 -2.16 -7.52
CA ASP A 31 2.00 -3.46 -6.92
C ASP A 31 1.00 -3.84 -5.81
N ILE A 32 0.69 -2.91 -4.91
CA ILE A 32 -0.28 -3.11 -3.83
C ILE A 32 -1.65 -3.53 -4.39
N GLN A 33 -2.14 -2.79 -5.37
CA GLN A 33 -3.42 -3.07 -6.02
C GLN A 33 -3.40 -4.43 -6.73
N ARG A 34 -2.30 -4.73 -7.42
CA ARG A 34 -2.09 -6.01 -8.10
C ARG A 34 -2.18 -7.17 -7.12
N ILE A 35 -1.40 -7.16 -6.02
CA ILE A 35 -1.42 -8.26 -5.05
C ILE A 35 -2.77 -8.37 -4.35
N ALA A 36 -3.44 -7.24 -4.06
CA ALA A 36 -4.73 -7.24 -3.40
C ALA A 36 -5.81 -7.91 -4.26
N LYS A 37 -5.82 -7.60 -5.55
CA LYS A 37 -6.75 -8.16 -6.54
C LYS A 37 -6.42 -9.61 -6.88
N GLU A 38 -5.15 -9.93 -7.10
CA GLU A 38 -4.69 -11.29 -7.45
C GLU A 38 -5.09 -12.31 -6.37
N PHE A 39 -4.90 -11.96 -5.10
CA PHE A 39 -5.26 -12.83 -3.97
C PHE A 39 -6.69 -12.64 -3.49
N LYS A 40 -7.46 -11.68 -4.05
CA LYS A 40 -8.85 -11.39 -3.67
C LYS A 40 -9.03 -11.19 -2.16
N ILE A 41 -8.14 -10.40 -1.57
CA ILE A 41 -8.01 -10.29 -0.11
C ILE A 41 -9.31 -9.81 0.59
N ALA A 42 -10.15 -9.06 -0.12
CA ALA A 42 -11.41 -8.54 0.41
C ALA A 42 -12.51 -9.61 0.59
N GLU A 43 -12.45 -10.74 -0.12
CA GLU A 43 -13.50 -11.77 -0.06
C GLU A 43 -13.48 -12.57 1.26
N LYS A 44 -12.36 -12.55 1.99
CA LYS A 44 -12.11 -13.47 3.09
C LYS A 44 -12.30 -12.86 4.47
N ASP A 45 -12.13 -11.55 4.62
CA ASP A 45 -12.24 -10.89 5.91
C ASP A 45 -12.93 -9.53 5.78
N LYS A 46 -13.83 -9.23 6.73
CA LYS A 46 -14.53 -7.94 6.80
C LYS A 46 -13.68 -6.87 7.47
N ARG A 47 -12.69 -7.28 8.28
CA ARG A 47 -11.77 -6.38 8.97
C ARG A 47 -10.36 -6.59 8.42
N SER A 48 -9.68 -5.49 8.12
CA SER A 48 -8.30 -5.56 7.62
C SER A 48 -7.34 -6.15 8.67
N PRO A 49 -6.73 -7.32 8.44
CA PRO A 49 -5.73 -7.88 9.34
C PRO A 49 -4.39 -7.13 9.29
N PHE A 50 -4.20 -6.32 8.25
CA PHE A 50 -3.00 -5.51 8.03
C PHE A 50 -2.82 -4.42 9.07
N ARG A 51 -3.89 -4.00 9.77
CA ARG A 51 -3.81 -3.02 10.87
C ARG A 51 -2.85 -3.49 11.98
N ASN A 52 -2.83 -4.78 12.28
CA ASN A 52 -1.96 -5.33 13.31
C ASN A 52 -0.50 -5.36 12.84
N VAL A 53 -0.27 -5.66 11.56
CA VAL A 53 1.07 -5.63 10.95
C VAL A 53 1.59 -4.19 10.90
N LEU A 54 0.73 -3.24 10.51
CA LEU A 54 1.05 -1.83 10.52
C LEU A 54 1.38 -1.33 11.93
N ALA A 55 0.64 -1.78 12.94
CA ALA A 55 0.94 -1.46 14.34
C ALA A 55 2.36 -1.90 14.73
N VAL A 56 2.75 -3.13 14.37
CA VAL A 56 4.12 -3.65 14.57
C VAL A 56 5.15 -2.84 13.77
N ALA A 57 4.80 -2.39 12.56
CA ALA A 57 5.71 -1.63 11.70
C ALA A 57 5.99 -0.21 12.21
N VAL A 58 5.06 0.41 12.95
CA VAL A 58 5.22 1.77 13.49
C VAL A 58 5.88 1.80 14.88
N GLU A 59 6.14 0.65 15.50
CA GLU A 59 6.89 0.57 16.75
C GLU A 59 8.32 1.09 16.59
N SER A 60 8.85 1.79 17.60
CA SER A 60 10.18 2.43 17.54
C SER A 60 11.33 1.42 17.43
N THR A 61 11.12 0.20 17.92
CA THR A 61 12.08 -0.91 17.86
C THR A 61 11.89 -1.79 16.62
N SER A 62 10.94 -1.43 15.75
CA SER A 62 10.60 -2.24 14.58
C SER A 62 11.74 -2.25 13.57
N SER A 63 11.87 -3.38 12.89
CA SER A 63 12.76 -3.55 11.75
C SER A 63 12.05 -4.36 10.69
N LEU A 64 12.55 -4.32 9.46
CA LEU A 64 11.96 -5.07 8.37
C LEU A 64 11.89 -6.58 8.69
N GLU A 65 12.91 -7.13 9.34
CA GLU A 65 12.90 -8.54 9.76
C GLU A 65 11.82 -8.83 10.81
N ILE A 66 11.58 -7.93 11.76
CA ILE A 66 10.50 -8.08 12.74
C ILE A 66 9.14 -8.11 12.02
N ILE A 67 8.92 -7.20 11.07
CA ILE A 67 7.69 -7.12 10.28
C ILE A 67 7.50 -8.41 9.46
N LYS A 68 8.53 -8.86 8.72
CA LYS A 68 8.48 -10.09 7.93
C LYS A 68 8.22 -11.31 8.79
N ASN A 69 8.88 -11.43 9.94
CA ASN A 69 8.67 -12.53 10.87
C ASN A 69 7.27 -12.50 11.47
N TYR A 70 6.73 -11.33 11.77
CA TYR A 70 5.35 -11.20 12.23
C TYR A 70 4.35 -11.69 11.16
N ILE A 71 4.54 -11.33 9.89
CA ILE A 71 3.71 -11.80 8.77
C ILE A 71 3.79 -13.33 8.63
N ARG A 72 5.01 -13.90 8.61
CA ARG A 72 5.22 -15.35 8.55
C ARG A 72 4.56 -16.07 9.74
N TYR A 73 4.68 -15.49 10.93
CA TYR A 73 4.04 -16.02 12.14
C TYR A 73 2.52 -16.03 12.04
N GLN A 74 1.89 -15.07 11.37
CA GLN A 74 0.44 -15.09 11.15
C GLN A 74 0.00 -16.34 10.37
N VAL A 75 0.78 -16.79 9.38
CA VAL A 75 0.47 -18.02 8.62
C VAL A 75 0.49 -19.25 9.53
N GLY A 76 1.48 -19.35 10.42
CA GLY A 76 1.64 -20.47 11.34
C GLY A 76 0.61 -20.53 12.48
N ARG A 77 -0.14 -19.45 12.71
CA ARG A 77 -1.11 -19.35 13.82
C ARG A 77 -2.42 -20.10 13.58
N GLY A 78 -2.62 -20.63 12.38
CA GLY A 78 -3.78 -21.48 12.03
C GLY A 78 -5.12 -20.75 12.18
N ASN A 79 -6.07 -21.38 12.87
CA ASN A 79 -7.45 -20.88 12.98
C ASN A 79 -7.61 -19.55 13.75
N ASN A 80 -6.57 -19.10 14.46
CA ASN A 80 -6.59 -17.87 15.26
C ASN A 80 -6.12 -16.63 14.49
N SER A 81 -5.77 -16.78 13.21
CA SER A 81 -5.37 -15.69 12.32
C SER A 81 -6.36 -15.50 11.18
N SER A 82 -6.34 -14.33 10.56
CA SER A 82 -7.16 -14.06 9.37
C SER A 82 -6.81 -15.06 8.25
N PRO A 83 -7.82 -15.66 7.58
CA PRO A 83 -7.58 -16.60 6.50
C PRO A 83 -6.86 -15.98 5.30
N ILE A 84 -6.79 -14.65 5.21
CA ILE A 84 -6.07 -13.91 4.17
C ILE A 84 -4.60 -14.33 4.08
N TRP A 85 -3.94 -14.58 5.22
CA TRP A 85 -2.52 -14.90 5.27
C TRP A 85 -2.17 -16.21 4.54
N SER A 86 -3.11 -17.14 4.51
CA SER A 86 -2.95 -18.47 3.91
C SER A 86 -3.63 -18.58 2.54
N LEU A 87 -4.05 -17.45 1.95
CA LEU A 87 -4.58 -17.46 0.58
C LEU A 87 -3.50 -17.89 -0.39
N LYS A 88 -3.82 -18.86 -1.23
CA LYS A 88 -2.88 -19.45 -2.18
C LYS A 88 -3.32 -19.13 -3.60
N GLN A 89 -2.42 -18.53 -4.37
CA GLN A 89 -2.61 -18.23 -5.79
C GLN A 89 -1.33 -18.62 -6.53
N ASN A 90 -1.47 -19.34 -7.65
CA ASN A 90 -0.31 -19.77 -8.47
C ASN A 90 0.81 -20.44 -7.65
N GLN A 91 0.44 -21.33 -6.73
CA GLN A 91 1.36 -22.01 -5.79
C GLN A 91 2.02 -21.15 -4.71
N LYS A 92 1.77 -19.84 -4.67
CA LYS A 92 2.36 -18.91 -3.70
C LYS A 92 1.34 -18.47 -2.66
N LEU A 93 1.77 -18.32 -1.40
CA LEU A 93 0.91 -17.75 -0.35
C LEU A 93 0.90 -16.22 -0.42
N PHE A 94 -0.22 -15.60 -0.05
CA PHE A 94 -0.31 -14.15 0.04
C PHE A 94 0.76 -13.58 0.98
N ALA A 95 0.98 -14.21 2.14
CA ALA A 95 1.99 -13.78 3.09
C ALA A 95 3.41 -13.81 2.50
N GLU A 96 3.73 -14.81 1.67
CA GLU A 96 5.01 -14.89 0.96
C GLU A 96 5.11 -13.80 -0.11
N ALA A 97 4.05 -13.59 -0.89
CA ALA A 97 4.00 -12.54 -1.90
C ALA A 97 4.16 -11.15 -1.27
N LEU A 98 3.51 -10.89 -0.14
CA LEU A 98 3.67 -9.64 0.61
C LEU A 98 5.11 -9.46 1.12
N VAL A 99 5.72 -10.50 1.67
CA VAL A 99 7.11 -10.45 2.13
C VAL A 99 8.05 -10.13 0.97
N ASP A 100 7.85 -10.75 -0.19
CA ASP A 100 8.66 -10.48 -1.38
C ASP A 100 8.47 -9.04 -1.88
N SER A 101 7.24 -8.52 -1.88
CA SER A 101 6.99 -7.09 -2.18
C SER A 101 7.71 -6.17 -1.20
N LEU A 102 7.71 -6.49 0.10
CA LEU A 102 8.45 -5.73 1.10
C LEU A 102 9.96 -5.79 0.88
N ASP A 103 10.51 -6.94 0.49
CA ASP A 103 11.94 -7.08 0.15
C ASP A 103 12.31 -6.30 -1.13
N ALA A 104 11.41 -6.27 -2.11
CA ALA A 104 11.61 -5.51 -3.36
C ALA A 104 11.73 -4.00 -3.14
N LEU A 105 11.11 -3.44 -2.10
CA LEU A 105 11.23 -2.01 -1.74
C LEU A 105 12.66 -1.56 -1.45
N LYS A 106 13.59 -2.51 -1.23
CA LYS A 106 15.02 -2.22 -1.14
C LYS A 106 15.55 -1.55 -2.42
N GLN A 107 15.07 -1.99 -3.58
CA GLN A 107 15.49 -1.40 -4.86
C GLN A 107 14.97 0.04 -4.99
N ASN A 108 13.73 0.30 -4.54
CA ASN A 108 13.18 1.66 -4.51
C ASN A 108 13.98 2.57 -3.56
N SER A 109 14.42 2.07 -2.39
CA SER A 109 15.24 2.88 -1.48
C SER A 109 16.62 3.19 -2.07
N GLU A 110 17.24 2.23 -2.77
CA GLU A 110 18.50 2.45 -3.51
C GLU A 110 18.32 3.49 -4.63
N GLN A 111 17.22 3.39 -5.39
CA GLN A 111 16.90 4.29 -6.47
C GLN A 111 16.67 5.72 -5.97
N ILE A 112 15.94 5.90 -4.86
CA ILE A 112 15.73 7.23 -4.24
C ILE A 112 17.07 7.87 -3.90
N LEU A 113 17.95 7.14 -3.20
CA LEU A 113 19.26 7.68 -2.82
C LEU A 113 20.10 8.03 -4.05
N LYS A 114 20.06 7.19 -5.07
CA LYS A 114 20.74 7.46 -6.34
C LYS A 114 20.20 8.70 -7.03
N CYS A 115 18.88 8.87 -7.15
CA CYS A 115 18.28 10.07 -7.74
C CYS A 115 18.67 11.35 -6.99
N ILE A 116 18.73 11.30 -5.66
CA ILE A 116 19.18 12.43 -4.85
C ILE A 116 20.65 12.74 -5.14
N GLU A 117 21.52 11.73 -5.19
CA GLU A 117 22.94 11.90 -5.52
C GLU A 117 23.14 12.49 -6.92
N ASP A 118 22.45 11.94 -7.93
CA ASP A 118 22.51 12.40 -9.31
C ASP A 118 22.07 13.86 -9.40
N SER A 119 20.97 14.25 -8.71
CA SER A 119 20.52 15.65 -8.67
C SER A 119 21.54 16.60 -8.04
N CYS A 120 22.26 16.16 -6.98
CA CYS A 120 23.32 16.96 -6.35
C CYS A 120 24.54 17.11 -7.27
N GLN A 121 24.84 16.10 -8.08
CA GLN A 121 25.96 16.15 -9.03
C GLN A 121 25.65 17.05 -10.23
N GLU A 122 24.43 17.01 -10.75
CA GLU A 122 24.00 17.84 -11.88
C GLU A 122 24.04 19.33 -11.55
N SER A 123 23.59 19.72 -10.36
CA SER A 123 23.63 21.11 -9.91
C SER A 123 25.07 21.63 -9.76
N LYS A 124 26.02 20.79 -9.33
CA LYS A 124 27.44 21.16 -9.23
C LYS A 124 28.07 21.52 -10.58
N ASN A 125 27.57 20.96 -11.68
CA ASN A 125 28.12 21.17 -13.02
C ASN A 125 27.53 22.40 -13.74
N LYS A 126 26.52 23.06 -13.16
CA LYS A 126 25.92 24.27 -13.72
C LYS A 126 26.57 25.49 -13.06
N ASP A 127 27.40 26.21 -13.81
CA ASP A 127 28.14 27.42 -13.38
C ASP A 127 27.23 28.61 -12.97
N GLU A 128 25.91 28.49 -13.03
CA GLU A 128 24.95 29.57 -12.76
C GLU A 128 24.32 29.55 -11.35
N SER A 129 24.65 28.57 -10.50
CA SER A 129 24.15 28.51 -9.13
C SER A 129 24.91 29.44 -8.19
N SER A 130 24.21 30.03 -7.21
CA SER A 130 24.85 30.90 -6.22
C SER A 130 25.92 30.14 -5.42
N GLU A 131 27.05 30.78 -5.08
CA GLU A 131 28.17 30.15 -4.35
C GLU A 131 27.71 29.41 -3.07
N ILE A 132 26.65 29.92 -2.42
CA ILE A 132 26.07 29.38 -1.20
C ILE A 132 25.33 28.05 -1.47
N GLU A 133 24.54 27.97 -2.55
CA GLU A 133 23.82 26.75 -2.93
C GLU A 133 24.80 25.64 -3.31
N THR A 134 25.81 25.97 -4.11
CA THR A 134 26.87 25.04 -4.52
C THR A 134 27.63 24.47 -3.33
N GLN A 135 27.87 25.27 -2.28
CA GLN A 135 28.52 24.81 -1.06
C GLN A 135 27.63 23.87 -0.24
N GLN A 136 26.32 24.16 -0.13
CA GLN A 136 25.38 23.29 0.59
C GLN A 136 25.23 21.93 -0.10
N GLU A 137 25.11 21.91 -1.41
CA GLU A 137 25.01 20.67 -2.18
C GLU A 137 26.27 19.82 -2.11
N LYS A 138 27.45 20.47 -2.10
CA LYS A 138 28.71 19.75 -1.86
C LYS A 138 28.72 19.06 -0.51
N ILE A 139 28.29 19.74 0.57
CA ILE A 139 28.26 19.15 1.90
C ILE A 139 27.23 18.01 1.96
N LEU A 140 26.08 18.15 1.29
CA LEU A 140 25.08 17.09 1.18
C LEU A 140 25.62 15.87 0.42
N LEU A 141 26.36 16.09 -0.67
CA LEU A 141 26.99 15.02 -1.44
C LEU A 141 28.04 14.29 -0.59
N ASP A 142 28.90 15.03 0.12
CA ASP A 142 29.89 14.45 1.04
C ASP A 142 29.19 13.63 2.14
N TYR A 143 28.04 14.09 2.63
CA TYR A 143 27.22 13.35 3.59
C TYR A 143 26.68 12.03 3.03
N LEU A 144 26.25 12.00 1.77
CA LEU A 144 25.70 10.82 1.09
C LEU A 144 26.78 9.82 0.65
N GLN A 145 28.01 10.30 0.41
CA GLN A 145 29.15 9.46 0.03
C GLN A 145 29.75 8.65 1.19
N ASP A 146 29.43 9.00 2.44
CA ASP A 146 29.78 8.19 3.61
C ASP A 146 29.05 6.84 3.55
N SER A 147 29.81 5.77 3.34
CA SER A 147 29.28 4.41 3.18
C SER A 147 28.41 3.94 4.35
N GLN A 148 28.77 4.25 5.60
CA GLN A 148 28.04 3.80 6.76
C GLN A 148 26.73 4.57 6.92
N ARG A 149 26.75 5.89 6.68
CA ARG A 149 25.55 6.72 6.69
C ARG A 149 24.61 6.32 5.58
N ARG A 150 25.13 6.06 4.38
CA ARG A 150 24.33 5.59 3.24
C ARG A 150 23.62 4.28 3.54
N ILE A 151 24.32 3.30 4.10
CA ILE A 151 23.72 2.01 4.49
C ILE A 151 22.61 2.21 5.53
N ASN A 152 22.86 3.04 6.55
CA ASN A 152 21.87 3.33 7.58
C ASN A 152 20.64 4.04 6.99
N LEU A 153 20.86 5.07 6.17
CA LEU A 153 19.80 5.81 5.51
C LEU A 153 18.97 4.94 4.57
N GLN A 154 19.62 4.05 3.81
CA GLN A 154 18.93 3.08 2.96
C GLN A 154 18.02 2.15 3.79
N ARG A 155 18.51 1.66 4.93
CA ARG A 155 17.73 0.81 5.84
C ARG A 155 16.53 1.56 6.43
N GLU A 156 16.73 2.80 6.86
CA GLU A 156 15.68 3.66 7.39
C GLU A 156 14.61 3.93 6.31
N LEU A 157 15.04 4.28 5.11
CA LEU A 157 14.16 4.52 3.97
C LEU A 157 13.39 3.25 3.55
N HIS A 158 14.05 2.09 3.56
CA HIS A 158 13.41 0.82 3.27
C HIS A 158 12.32 0.50 4.29
N LEU A 159 12.60 0.70 5.58
CA LEU A 159 11.62 0.54 6.64
C LEU A 159 10.45 1.53 6.48
N GLU A 160 10.72 2.78 6.10
CA GLU A 160 9.69 3.79 5.90
C GLU A 160 8.79 3.46 4.70
N LEU A 161 9.37 3.03 3.59
CA LEU A 161 8.62 2.52 2.43
C LEU A 161 7.76 1.32 2.81
N ALA A 162 8.26 0.40 3.65
CA ALA A 162 7.49 -0.74 4.13
C ALA A 162 6.28 -0.31 4.98
N LYS A 163 6.43 0.70 5.85
CA LYS A 163 5.30 1.26 6.62
C LYS A 163 4.26 1.89 5.70
N LEU A 164 4.70 2.69 4.73
CA LEU A 164 3.81 3.30 3.74
C LEU A 164 3.06 2.22 2.94
N TYR A 165 3.77 1.21 2.46
CA TYR A 165 3.21 0.06 1.75
C TYR A 165 2.10 -0.60 2.56
N LEU A 166 2.37 -0.95 3.81
CA LEU A 166 1.40 -1.59 4.70
C LEU A 166 0.21 -0.66 5.02
N GLY A 167 0.46 0.65 5.14
CA GLY A 167 -0.57 1.67 5.31
C GLY A 167 -1.53 1.72 4.11
N TYR A 168 -0.98 1.75 2.89
CA TYR A 168 -1.77 1.74 1.66
C TYR A 168 -2.48 0.40 1.43
N LEU A 169 -1.83 -0.73 1.68
CA LEU A 169 -2.47 -2.06 1.62
C LEU A 169 -3.66 -2.16 2.60
N THR A 170 -3.52 -1.59 3.80
CA THR A 170 -4.62 -1.52 4.78
C THR A 170 -5.81 -0.73 4.24
N ARG A 171 -5.55 0.41 3.58
CA ARG A 171 -6.57 1.25 2.95
C ARG A 171 -7.21 0.56 1.76
N GLU A 172 -6.43 -0.02 0.87
CA GLU A 172 -6.88 -0.76 -0.32
C GLU A 172 -7.83 -1.89 0.08
N HIS A 173 -7.43 -2.73 1.05
CA HIS A 173 -8.33 -3.76 1.58
C HIS A 173 -9.63 -3.18 2.12
N THR A 174 -9.57 -2.06 2.86
CA THR A 174 -10.76 -1.44 3.43
C THR A 174 -11.69 -0.91 2.33
N ALA A 175 -11.13 -0.32 1.28
CA ALA A 175 -11.88 0.16 0.12
C ALA A 175 -12.58 -1.00 -0.61
N LEU A 176 -11.84 -2.06 -0.96
CA LEU A 176 -12.38 -3.25 -1.63
C LEU A 176 -13.50 -3.93 -0.83
N VAL A 177 -13.36 -4.03 0.50
CA VAL A 177 -14.43 -4.55 1.37
C VAL A 177 -15.65 -3.62 1.40
N GLY A 178 -15.45 -2.31 1.29
CA GLY A 178 -16.52 -1.31 1.15
C GLY A 178 -17.31 -1.50 -0.14
N GLU A 179 -16.62 -1.58 -1.28
CA GLU A 179 -17.22 -1.78 -2.60
C GLU A 179 -18.04 -3.07 -2.68
N GLN A 180 -17.54 -4.18 -2.11
CA GLN A 180 -18.28 -5.44 -2.06
C GLN A 180 -19.60 -5.34 -1.29
N LYS A 181 -19.66 -4.50 -0.23
CA LYS A 181 -20.89 -4.26 0.53
C LYS A 181 -21.90 -3.44 -0.25
N GLU A 182 -21.45 -2.47 -1.05
CA GLU A 182 -22.34 -1.68 -1.90
C GLU A 182 -22.90 -2.50 -3.08
N ASN A 183 -22.05 -3.31 -3.71
CA ASN A 183 -22.45 -4.20 -4.80
C ASN A 183 -23.42 -5.31 -4.34
N SER A 184 -23.33 -5.76 -3.10
CA SER A 184 -24.26 -6.75 -2.54
C SER A 184 -25.63 -6.14 -2.19
N LYS A 185 -25.67 -4.88 -1.74
CA LYS A 185 -26.92 -4.16 -1.44
C LYS A 185 -27.72 -3.81 -2.69
N SER A 186 -27.07 -3.29 -3.72
CA SER A 186 -27.71 -2.97 -5.01
C SER A 186 -28.34 -4.21 -5.66
N ASN A 187 -27.64 -5.35 -5.64
CA ASN A 187 -28.17 -6.62 -6.13
C ASN A 187 -29.36 -7.16 -5.31
N SER A 188 -29.44 -6.90 -4.00
CA SER A 188 -30.62 -7.27 -3.20
C SER A 188 -31.83 -6.38 -3.51
N GLU A 189 -31.61 -5.07 -3.68
CA GLU A 189 -32.70 -4.12 -3.99
C GLU A 189 -33.30 -4.36 -5.39
N GLU A 190 -32.49 -4.75 -6.38
CA GLU A 190 -33.00 -5.11 -7.71
C GLU A 190 -33.81 -6.42 -7.71
N LYS A 191 -33.39 -7.42 -6.91
CA LYS A 191 -34.13 -8.69 -6.78
C LYS A 191 -35.48 -8.50 -6.09
N ASP A 192 -35.54 -7.64 -5.06
CA ASP A 192 -36.79 -7.32 -4.36
C ASP A 192 -37.75 -6.53 -5.27
N GLN A 193 -37.23 -5.66 -6.13
CA GLN A 193 -38.03 -4.94 -7.15
C GLN A 193 -38.51 -5.84 -8.29
N GLN A 194 -37.78 -6.89 -8.66
CA GLN A 194 -38.24 -7.86 -9.65
C GLN A 194 -39.31 -8.80 -9.09
N GLN A 195 -39.16 -9.33 -7.87
CA GLN A 195 -40.14 -10.22 -7.25
C GLN A 195 -41.49 -9.53 -6.97
N SER A 196 -41.47 -8.23 -6.63
CA SER A 196 -42.68 -7.44 -6.42
C SER A 196 -43.42 -7.08 -7.73
N LYS A 197 -42.75 -7.11 -8.88
CA LYS A 197 -43.38 -6.97 -10.21
C LYS A 197 -44.04 -8.27 -10.67
N THR A 198 -43.42 -9.42 -10.45
CA THR A 198 -44.00 -10.73 -10.83
C THR A 198 -45.22 -11.10 -9.98
N ALA A 199 -45.25 -10.71 -8.69
CA ALA A 199 -46.39 -10.97 -7.82
C ALA A 199 -47.66 -10.17 -8.19
N ARG A 200 -47.54 -9.06 -8.92
CA ARG A 200 -48.70 -8.25 -9.37
C ARG A 200 -49.36 -8.79 -10.64
N ASP A 201 -48.70 -9.67 -11.40
CA ASP A 201 -49.20 -10.14 -12.70
C ASP A 201 -49.97 -11.47 -12.61
N VAL A 202 -49.88 -12.20 -11.50
CA VAL A 202 -50.59 -13.48 -11.29
C VAL A 202 -52.04 -13.29 -10.78
N GLY A 203 -52.48 -12.03 -10.56
CA GLY A 203 -53.78 -11.70 -9.96
C GLY A 203 -54.97 -11.58 -10.92
N LYS A 204 -54.77 -11.59 -12.25
CA LYS A 204 -55.88 -11.48 -13.22
C LYS A 204 -56.38 -12.86 -13.65
N LYS A 205 -57.22 -13.48 -12.81
CA LYS A 205 -58.07 -14.61 -13.26
C LYS A 205 -59.00 -14.14 -14.38
N PRO A 206 -59.11 -14.85 -15.51
CA PRO A 206 -60.08 -14.53 -16.55
C PRO A 206 -61.49 -14.83 -16.03
N ILE A 207 -62.36 -13.82 -16.11
CA ILE A 207 -63.78 -13.94 -15.80
C ILE A 207 -64.42 -14.73 -16.95
N SER A 208 -64.84 -15.97 -16.68
CA SER A 208 -65.55 -16.81 -17.64
C SER A 208 -66.93 -16.21 -17.99
N PRO A 209 -67.39 -16.26 -19.26
CA PRO A 209 -68.68 -15.72 -19.65
C PRO A 209 -69.83 -16.65 -19.22
N LYS A 210 -70.83 -16.08 -18.53
CA LYS A 210 -72.09 -16.76 -18.21
C LYS A 210 -72.86 -17.09 -19.49
N GLN A 211 -73.13 -18.37 -19.72
CA GLN A 211 -74.08 -18.84 -20.72
C GLN A 211 -75.50 -18.46 -20.30
N SER A 212 -76.23 -17.84 -21.22
CA SER A 212 -77.65 -17.50 -21.10
C SER A 212 -78.48 -18.67 -21.62
N LEU A 213 -79.34 -19.20 -20.76
CA LEU A 213 -80.37 -20.20 -21.09
C LEU A 213 -81.43 -19.57 -22.01
N LYS A 214 -81.80 -20.32 -23.06
CA LYS A 214 -83.10 -20.27 -23.73
C LYS A 214 -83.71 -21.67 -23.65
#